data_AF-A0A7K3GCG3-F1
#
_entry.id   AF-A0A7K3GCG3-F1
#
_cell.length_a   1.000
_cell.length_b   1.000
_cell.length_c   1.000
_cell.angle_alpha   90.00
_cell.angle_beta   90.00
_cell.angle_gamma   90.00
#
_symmetry.space_group_name_H-M   'P 1'
#
loop_
_entity.id
_entity.type
_entity.pdbx_description
1 polymer ?
#
loop_
_entity_poly.entity_id
_entity_poly.type
_entity_poly.pdbx_seq_one_letter_code
_entity_poly.pdbx_strand_id
1 'polypeptide(L)'
;DALAAAFPRGAHQPVVLGAAARAAGLGPEDAAHCVAYETVGGPATAVVRLLGLDPYRATAVLARLAPEMDRVAERAAEAARDGVDALPAASAPLLDLTAEQHAAWPVRLFAS
;
A
#
# COMPACT_ATOMS: atom_id res chain seq x y z
N ASP A 1 1.97 17.69 -14.69
CA ASP A 1 1.93 19.14 -14.39
C ASP A 1 0.74 19.56 -13.54
N ALA A 2 -0.51 19.33 -13.95
CA ALA A 2 -1.69 19.72 -13.16
C ALA A 2 -1.72 19.16 -11.72
N LEU A 3 -1.37 17.87 -11.53
CA LEU A 3 -1.32 17.24 -10.20
C LEU A 3 -0.27 17.91 -9.29
N ALA A 4 0.93 18.18 -9.81
CA ALA A 4 1.98 18.83 -9.05
C ALA A 4 1.62 20.28 -8.68
N ALA A 5 0.94 21.00 -9.58
CA ALA A 5 0.45 22.36 -9.32
C ALA A 5 -0.66 22.38 -8.25
N ALA A 6 -1.57 21.40 -8.27
CA ALA A 6 -2.64 21.28 -7.27
C ALA A 6 -2.14 20.83 -5.89
N PHE A 7 -1.07 20.02 -5.84
CA PHE A 7 -0.49 19.48 -4.61
C PHE A 7 0.99 19.89 -4.49
N PRO A 8 1.28 21.14 -4.11
CA PRO A 8 2.66 21.67 -4.07
C PRO A 8 3.56 20.99 -3.02
N ARG A 9 2.98 20.24 -2.07
CA ARG A 9 3.72 19.38 -1.10
C ARG A 9 3.78 17.90 -1.52
N GLY A 10 3.42 17.60 -2.77
CA GLY A 10 3.24 16.25 -3.27
C GLY A 10 1.83 15.72 -3.02
N ALA A 11 1.37 14.88 -3.94
CA ALA A 11 0.14 14.11 -3.78
C ALA A 11 0.41 12.80 -3.04
N HIS A 12 -0.61 12.23 -2.40
CA HIS A 12 -0.50 10.94 -1.73
C HIS A 12 -0.15 9.83 -2.73
N GLN A 13 0.67 8.86 -2.30
CA GLN A 13 1.16 7.77 -3.15
C GLN A 13 0.05 7.06 -3.94
N PRO A 14 -1.14 6.75 -3.38
CA PRO A 14 -2.20 6.08 -4.15
C PRO A 14 -2.72 6.91 -5.32
N VAL A 15 -2.79 8.24 -5.17
CA VAL A 15 -3.21 9.16 -6.23
C VAL A 15 -2.18 9.20 -7.35
N VAL A 16 -0.89 9.28 -6.99
CA VAL A 16 0.20 9.28 -7.96
C VAL A 16 0.27 7.95 -8.70
N LEU A 17 0.13 6.82 -8.00
CA LEU A 17 0.15 5.49 -8.60
C LEU A 17 -1.00 5.32 -9.59
N GLY A 18 -2.23 5.68 -9.23
CA GLY A 18 -3.37 5.62 -10.14
C GLY A 18 -3.19 6.48 -11.39
N ALA A 19 -2.66 7.70 -11.22
CA ALA A 19 -2.34 8.59 -12.34
C ALA A 19 -1.24 8.00 -13.25
N ALA A 20 -0.20 7.39 -12.66
CA ALA A 20 0.89 6.75 -13.40
C ALA A 20 0.40 5.50 -14.16
N ALA A 21 -0.39 4.64 -13.53
CA ALA A 21 -0.99 3.46 -14.17
C ALA A 21 -1.85 3.88 -15.37
N ARG A 22 -2.70 4.90 -15.21
CA ARG A 22 -3.50 5.43 -16.31
C ARG A 22 -2.64 6.01 -17.44
N ALA A 23 -1.57 6.74 -17.12
CA ALA A 23 -0.64 7.26 -18.12
C ALA A 23 0.10 6.16 -18.88
N ALA A 24 0.33 5.01 -18.24
CA ALA A 24 0.92 3.81 -18.84
C ALA A 24 -0.10 2.94 -19.62
N GLY A 25 -1.37 3.33 -19.69
CA GLY A 25 -2.43 2.56 -20.37
C GLY A 25 -2.97 1.37 -19.57
N LEU A 26 -2.69 1.31 -18.27
CA LEU A 26 -3.16 0.26 -17.36
C LEU A 26 -4.55 0.57 -16.77
N GLY A 27 -5.25 -0.48 -16.37
CA GLY A 27 -6.57 -0.41 -15.73
C GLY A 27 -6.52 -0.31 -14.20
N PRO A 28 -7.68 -0.12 -13.55
CA PRO A 28 -7.78 -0.09 -12.08
C PRO A 28 -7.28 -1.37 -11.40
N GLU A 29 -7.53 -2.53 -12.01
CA GLU A 29 -7.12 -3.84 -11.48
C GLU A 29 -5.59 -4.00 -11.49
N ASP A 30 -4.92 -3.61 -12.57
CA ASP A 30 -3.45 -3.58 -12.66
C ASP A 30 -2.85 -2.71 -11.55
N ALA A 31 -3.38 -1.49 -11.39
CA ALA A 31 -2.93 -0.56 -10.35
C ALA A 31 -3.16 -1.14 -8.94
N ALA A 32 -4.29 -1.82 -8.73
CA ALA A 32 -4.64 -2.42 -7.46
C ALA A 32 -3.72 -3.61 -7.11
N HIS A 33 -3.36 -4.46 -8.09
CA HIS A 33 -2.37 -5.51 -7.87
C HIS A 33 -0.98 -4.94 -7.54
N CYS A 34 -0.53 -3.89 -8.25
CA CYS A 34 0.74 -3.24 -7.96
C CYS A 34 0.79 -2.74 -6.51
N VAL A 35 -0.22 -1.97 -6.07
CA VAL A 35 -0.22 -1.41 -4.71
C VAL A 35 -0.38 -2.49 -3.65
N ALA A 36 -1.20 -3.52 -3.90
CA ALA A 36 -1.38 -4.63 -2.96
C ALA A 36 -0.05 -5.37 -2.73
N TYR A 37 0.70 -5.66 -3.80
CA TYR A 37 2.00 -6.32 -3.71
C TYR A 37 3.04 -5.46 -2.99
N GLU A 38 3.15 -4.17 -3.31
CA GLU A 38 4.08 -3.27 -2.62
C GLU A 38 3.75 -3.17 -1.11
N THR A 39 2.47 -3.09 -0.77
CA THR A 39 2.00 -2.95 0.63
C THR A 39 2.42 -4.12 1.50
N VAL A 40 2.41 -5.35 0.98
CA VAL A 40 2.85 -6.54 1.74
C VAL A 40 4.35 -6.84 1.60
N GLY A 41 4.96 -6.44 0.48
CA GLY A 41 6.38 -6.66 0.20
C GLY A 41 7.31 -5.88 1.12
N GLY A 42 6.95 -4.64 1.47
CA GLY A 42 7.68 -3.82 2.43
C GLY A 42 7.85 -4.50 3.79
N PRO A 43 6.75 -4.85 4.49
CA PRO A 43 6.80 -5.60 5.75
C PRO A 43 7.53 -6.95 5.63
N ALA A 44 7.31 -7.71 4.55
CA ALA A 44 7.99 -9.00 4.35
C ALA A 44 9.52 -8.85 4.27
N THR A 45 10.01 -7.78 3.64
CA THR A 45 11.45 -7.45 3.61
C THR A 45 11.93 -6.93 4.96
N ALA A 46 11.10 -6.14 5.67
CA ALA A 46 11.45 -5.56 6.95
C ALA A 46 11.66 -6.63 8.04
N VAL A 47 10.83 -7.67 8.11
CA VAL A 47 10.99 -8.72 9.14
C VAL A 47 12.30 -9.49 9.02
N VAL A 48 12.84 -9.65 7.81
CA VAL A 48 14.16 -10.27 7.59
C VAL A 48 15.27 -9.36 8.14
N ARG A 49 15.20 -8.06 7.84
CA ARG A 49 16.25 -7.09 8.21
C ARG A 49 16.22 -6.67 9.67
N LEU A 50 15.02 -6.59 10.26
CA LEU A 50 14.82 -6.03 11.60
C LEU A 50 14.71 -7.12 12.67
N LEU A 51 14.15 -8.28 12.33
CA LEU A 51 13.94 -9.38 13.27
C LEU A 51 14.82 -10.60 12.96
N GLY A 52 15.61 -10.56 11.87
CA GLY A 52 16.48 -11.67 11.48
C GLY A 52 15.74 -12.93 11.04
N LEU A 53 14.49 -12.79 10.57
CA LEU A 53 13.70 -13.95 10.13
C LEU A 53 14.24 -14.54 8.83
N ASP A 54 13.94 -15.83 8.62
CA ASP A 54 14.31 -16.57 7.42
C ASP A 54 13.63 -15.97 6.16
N PRO A 55 14.41 -15.52 5.15
CA PRO A 55 13.87 -14.94 3.92
C PRO A 55 13.00 -15.92 3.13
N TYR A 56 13.26 -17.22 3.17
CA TYR A 56 12.40 -18.21 2.49
C TYR A 56 11.03 -18.31 3.16
N ARG A 57 10.98 -18.18 4.48
CA ARG A 57 9.70 -18.15 5.22
C ARG A 57 8.92 -16.86 4.94
N ALA A 58 9.60 -15.72 4.87
CA ALA A 58 8.96 -14.45 4.50
C ALA A 58 8.34 -14.51 3.10
N THR A 59 9.09 -15.02 2.11
CA THR A 59 8.58 -15.25 0.75
C THR A 59 7.43 -16.25 0.72
N ALA A 60 7.48 -17.32 1.53
CA ALA A 60 6.39 -18.27 1.63
C ALA A 60 5.10 -17.64 2.19
N VAL A 61 5.20 -16.65 3.09
CA VAL A 61 4.03 -15.87 3.55
C VAL A 61 3.45 -15.05 2.40
N LEU A 62 4.28 -14.35 1.62
CA LEU A 62 3.81 -13.59 0.46
C LEU A 62 3.07 -14.48 -0.55
N ALA A 63 3.62 -15.66 -0.87
CA ALA A 63 2.97 -16.61 -1.76
C ALA A 63 1.61 -17.08 -1.23
N ARG A 64 1.47 -17.27 0.09
CA ARG A 64 0.19 -17.62 0.72
C ARG A 64 -0.82 -16.47 0.76
N LEU A 65 -0.35 -15.22 0.75
CA LEU A 65 -1.21 -14.04 0.72
C LEU A 65 -1.77 -13.72 -0.67
N ALA A 66 -1.20 -14.30 -1.73
CA ALA A 66 -1.61 -14.01 -3.11
C ALA A 66 -3.13 -14.07 -3.34
N PRO A 67 -3.88 -15.12 -2.91
CA PRO A 67 -5.33 -15.16 -3.09
C PRO A 67 -6.08 -14.04 -2.35
N GLU A 68 -5.59 -13.58 -1.20
CA GLU A 68 -6.20 -12.44 -0.49
C GLU A 68 -5.88 -11.12 -1.18
N MET A 69 -4.68 -10.99 -1.74
CA MET A 69 -4.28 -9.82 -2.52
C MET A 69 -5.14 -9.68 -3.78
N ASP A 70 -5.42 -10.79 -4.45
CA ASP A 70 -6.31 -10.83 -5.62
C ASP A 70 -7.71 -10.31 -5.24
N ARG A 71 -8.28 -10.78 -4.12
CA ARG A 71 -9.58 -10.29 -3.63
C ARG A 71 -9.56 -8.83 -3.19
N VAL A 72 -8.44 -8.32 -2.69
CA VAL A 72 -8.31 -6.88 -2.40
C VAL A 72 -8.27 -6.09 -3.70
N ALA A 73 -7.55 -6.56 -4.71
CA ALA A 73 -7.44 -5.91 -6.00
C ALA A 73 -8.80 -5.88 -6.73
N GLU A 74 -9.52 -6.99 -6.77
CA GLU A 74 -10.87 -7.09 -7.35
C GLU A 74 -11.83 -6.08 -6.70
N ARG A 75 -11.92 -6.05 -5.37
CA ARG A 75 -12.78 -5.11 -4.63
C ARG A 75 -12.41 -3.66 -4.86
N ALA A 76 -11.11 -3.35 -4.93
CA ALA A 76 -10.65 -1.99 -5.22
C ALA A 76 -11.00 -1.57 -6.64
N ALA A 77 -10.83 -2.46 -7.62
CA ALA A 77 -11.19 -2.22 -9.01
C ALA A 77 -12.71 -2.07 -9.22
N GLU A 78 -13.51 -2.83 -8.47
CA GLU A 78 -14.97 -2.67 -8.39
C GLU A 78 -15.35 -1.28 -7.87
N ALA A 79 -14.88 -0.92 -6.68
CA ALA A 79 -15.18 0.37 -6.06
C ALA A 79 -14.75 1.56 -6.94
N ALA A 80 -13.63 1.44 -7.65
CA ALA A 80 -13.14 2.49 -8.55
C ALA A 80 -14.10 2.78 -9.73
N ARG A 81 -15.00 1.85 -10.09
CA ARG A 81 -16.03 2.07 -11.12
C ARG A 81 -17.19 2.91 -10.63
N ASP A 82 -17.47 2.86 -9.33
CA ASP A 82 -18.61 3.54 -8.70
C ASP A 82 -18.26 4.95 -8.20
N GLY A 83 -17.01 5.37 -8.38
CA GLY A 83 -16.52 6.71 -8.03
C GLY A 83 -15.81 6.79 -6.68
N VAL A 84 -15.27 7.97 -6.36
CA VAL A 84 -14.41 8.17 -5.18
C VAL A 84 -15.11 7.90 -3.85
N ASP A 85 -16.42 8.15 -3.78
CA ASP A 85 -17.22 7.95 -2.56
C ASP A 85 -17.48 6.46 -2.27
N ALA A 86 -17.28 5.59 -3.26
CA ALA A 86 -17.40 4.14 -3.11
C ALA A 86 -16.08 3.48 -2.67
N LEU A 87 -14.96 4.21 -2.68
CA LEU A 87 -13.67 3.67 -2.29
C LEU A 87 -13.66 3.26 -0.81
N PRO A 88 -13.11 2.08 -0.46
CA PRO A 88 -13.05 1.64 0.93
C PRO A 88 -12.27 2.62 1.81
N ALA A 89 -12.94 3.21 2.80
CA ALA A 89 -12.34 4.09 3.81
C ALA A 89 -12.40 3.45 5.21
N ALA A 90 -12.00 2.17 5.29
CA ALA A 90 -11.99 1.45 6.55
C ALA A 90 -10.99 2.08 7.53
N SER A 91 -11.40 2.26 8.78
CA SER A 91 -10.48 2.63 9.85
C SER A 91 -9.50 1.49 10.13
N ALA A 92 -8.27 1.82 10.52
CA ALA A 92 -7.28 0.84 10.98
C ALA A 92 -6.77 1.18 12.39
N PRO A 93 -7.60 1.08 13.45
CA PRO A 93 -7.26 1.63 14.77
C PRO A 93 -5.96 1.11 15.36
N LEU A 94 -5.62 -0.17 15.10
CA LEU A 94 -4.36 -0.74 15.54
C LEU A 94 -3.16 -0.13 14.81
N LEU A 95 -3.27 0.11 13.51
CA LEU A 95 -2.21 0.78 12.74
C LEU A 95 -2.04 2.22 13.22
N ASP A 96 -3.13 2.95 13.42
CA ASP A 96 -3.12 4.32 13.94
C ASP A 96 -2.42 4.40 15.30
N LEU A 97 -2.75 3.49 16.23
CA LEU A 97 -2.10 3.41 17.52
C LEU A 97 -0.60 3.10 17.40
N THR A 98 -0.22 2.12 16.56
CA THR A 98 1.19 1.77 16.37
C THR A 98 1.99 2.88 15.69
N ALA A 99 1.36 3.68 14.83
CA ALA A 99 2.00 4.84 14.21
C ALA A 99 2.31 5.92 15.25
N GLU A 100 1.38 6.22 16.15
CA GLU A 100 1.61 7.14 17.28
C GLU A 100 2.71 6.63 18.23
N GLN A 101 2.69 5.33 18.54
CA GLN A 101 3.75 4.70 19.33
C GLN A 101 5.11 4.81 18.65
N HIS A 102 5.18 4.57 17.34
CA HIS A 102 6.41 4.74 16.57
C HIS A 102 6.86 6.20 16.60
N ALA A 103 5.97 7.17 16.36
CA ALA A 103 6.29 8.61 16.40
C ALA A 103 6.86 9.07 17.75
N ALA A 104 6.39 8.48 18.85
CA ALA A 104 6.90 8.74 20.20
C ALA A 104 8.19 7.97 20.55
N TRP A 105 8.62 7.00 19.72
CA TRP A 105 9.77 6.15 20.00
C TRP A 105 11.10 6.95 19.91
N PRO A 106 11.95 6.98 20.94
CA PRO A 106 13.15 7.84 20.95
C PRO A 106 14.22 7.49 19.91
N VAL A 107 14.42 6.20 19.63
CA VAL A 107 15.36 5.67 18.63
C VAL A 107 14.58 4.98 17.52
N ARG A 108 14.42 5.66 16.38
CA ARG A 108 13.74 5.12 15.19
C ARG A 108 14.74 4.83 14.08
N LEU A 109 14.55 3.70 13.41
CA LEU A 109 15.30 3.33 12.20
C LEU A 109 14.56 3.75 10.91
N PHE A 110 13.28 4.12 11.02
CA PHE A 110 12.42 4.53 9.90
C PHE A 110 11.72 5.85 10.22
N ALA A 111 11.29 6.55 9.17
CA ALA A 111 10.55 7.80 9.30
C ALA A 111 9.11 7.58 9.80
N SER A 112 8.55 6.40 9.54
CA SER A 112 7.20 5.95 9.91
C SER A 112 7.19 4.43 10.09
#